data_AF-A0A0R0FEN6-F1
#
_entry.id   AF-A0A0R0FEN6-F1
#
_cell.length_a   1.000
_cell.length_b   1.000
_cell.length_c   1.000
_cell.angle_alpha   90.00
_cell.angle_beta   90.00
_cell.angle_gamma   90.00
#
_symmetry.space_group_name_H-M   'P 1'
#
loop_
_entity.id
_entity.type
_entity.pdbx_description
1 polymer ?
#
loop_
_entity_poly.entity_id
_entity_poly.type
_entity_poly.pdbx_seq_one_letter_code
_entity_poly.pdbx_strand_id
1 'polypeptide(L)'
;MHAVLWNCGADNFQSKDYETSAELFEKSMLYIPYDAENRILRAKGFRVLCLCYLGLLQLDRAQEYINEAEKLEPNIVCAFLKFKIYLQKNDHQGAINQIEAMTTCLDFQPDFLSLSAHEAVACHALPIAVASLSSMLKFYASGKSMPTAEVTVVRTLLTVLSQEPGNEQQVIKFLKHAHTRASEIGPDCFFGKEEVGRRERNWFAVTSWNFGTKSGQDKNYESSAVFLKLASDFYALIEGSDNENNVMVCKSLVLSVSSMIASEFERKTSMSETEVKQALYLLDRAGEMLKSISARNSVNSDQINTIEPELFFIYTFCYYDIQGRLNDLGSQLLNVKSFASSKACKPHHLLQIGLSASQGPRLNHEVACFALNECLSSFLSSAAPDYQNVALVMRKLISNASIHKGDADDDLVYSMYKQAYRIMVGLKEDEYPIEEGKWLAMTAWNRAAVPVRLGQIEVGKKWMTVGLDIAKHVPGMEAYKECMEEVLGNLKKEF
;
A
#
# COMPACT_ATOMS: atom_id res chain seq x y z
N MET A 1 34.92 8.97 -59.67
CA MET A 1 34.49 7.59 -59.33
C MET A 1 33.82 7.53 -57.96
N HIS A 2 34.47 7.99 -56.87
CA HIS A 2 33.89 8.07 -55.52
C HIS A 2 32.41 8.49 -55.49
N ALA A 3 32.08 9.69 -56.00
CA ALA A 3 30.71 10.21 -55.97
C ALA A 3 29.67 9.33 -56.69
N VAL A 4 30.05 8.67 -57.80
CA VAL A 4 29.15 7.78 -58.55
C VAL A 4 28.84 6.52 -57.73
N LEU A 5 29.88 5.86 -57.21
CA LEU A 5 29.72 4.66 -56.38
C LEU A 5 29.00 4.97 -55.06
N TRP A 6 29.27 6.14 -54.48
CA TRP A 6 28.58 6.60 -53.27
C TRP A 6 27.07 6.77 -53.48
N ASN A 7 26.66 7.44 -54.56
CA ASN A 7 25.25 7.64 -54.86
C ASN A 7 24.55 6.31 -55.14
N CYS A 8 25.16 5.42 -55.94
CA CYS A 8 24.62 4.08 -56.16
C CYS A 8 24.52 3.28 -54.85
N GLY A 9 25.51 3.38 -53.97
CA GLY A 9 25.47 2.75 -52.65
C GLY A 9 24.32 3.28 -51.79
N ALA A 10 24.06 4.59 -51.83
CA ALA A 10 22.97 5.23 -51.11
C ALA A 10 21.58 4.82 -51.65
N ASP A 11 21.42 4.69 -52.96
CA ASP A 11 20.18 4.24 -53.59
C ASP A 11 19.84 2.79 -53.16
N ASN A 12 20.85 1.91 -53.12
CA ASN A 12 20.70 0.53 -52.64
C ASN A 12 20.41 0.49 -51.13
N PHE A 13 21.04 1.38 -50.34
CA PHE A 13 20.73 1.50 -48.91
C PHE A 13 19.26 1.87 -48.67
N GLN A 14 18.73 2.84 -49.42
CA GLN A 14 17.32 3.24 -49.34
C GLN A 14 16.37 2.11 -49.76
N SER A 15 16.81 1.28 -50.70
CA SER A 15 16.08 0.08 -51.16
C SER A 15 16.21 -1.11 -50.19
N LYS A 16 16.91 -0.95 -49.06
CA LYS A 16 17.23 -2.00 -48.07
C LYS A 16 18.10 -3.15 -48.59
N ASP A 17 18.76 -2.96 -49.73
CA ASP A 17 19.79 -3.87 -50.21
C ASP A 17 21.13 -3.50 -49.57
N TYR A 18 21.30 -3.92 -48.31
CA TYR A 18 22.47 -3.58 -47.51
C TYR A 18 23.74 -4.30 -47.99
N GLU A 19 23.63 -5.44 -48.65
CA GLU A 19 24.77 -6.21 -49.17
C GLU A 19 25.39 -5.47 -50.37
N THR A 20 24.59 -5.16 -51.38
CA THR A 20 25.05 -4.38 -52.54
C THR A 20 25.50 -2.98 -52.12
N SER A 21 24.79 -2.37 -51.18
CA SER A 21 25.15 -1.06 -50.63
C SER A 21 26.53 -1.07 -49.96
N ALA A 22 26.82 -2.06 -49.11
CA ALA A 22 28.12 -2.19 -48.44
C ALA A 22 29.26 -2.32 -49.46
N GLU A 23 29.12 -3.20 -50.47
CA GLU A 23 30.14 -3.37 -51.50
C GLU A 23 30.44 -2.08 -52.26
N LEU A 24 29.40 -1.32 -52.62
CA LEU A 24 29.53 -0.07 -53.36
C LEU A 24 30.23 1.00 -52.51
N PHE A 25 29.91 1.07 -51.21
CA PHE A 25 30.59 1.97 -50.29
C PHE A 25 32.05 1.57 -50.04
N GLU A 26 32.37 0.28 -49.89
CA GLU A 26 33.75 -0.21 -49.77
C GLU A 26 34.58 0.15 -51.03
N LYS A 27 34.03 -0.10 -52.22
CA LYS A 27 34.66 0.29 -53.50
C LYS A 27 34.81 1.82 -53.60
N SER A 28 33.82 2.58 -53.15
CA SER A 28 33.86 4.05 -53.13
C SER A 28 34.96 4.59 -52.22
N MET A 29 35.18 3.95 -51.07
CA MET A 29 36.20 4.32 -50.09
C MET A 29 37.63 4.17 -50.60
N LEU A 30 37.89 3.26 -51.55
CA LEU A 30 39.21 3.10 -52.19
C LEU A 30 39.65 4.34 -52.98
N TYR A 31 38.72 5.21 -53.38
CA TYR A 31 39.01 6.43 -54.12
C TYR A 31 39.22 7.66 -53.21
N ILE A 32 39.16 7.50 -51.88
CA ILE A 32 39.38 8.59 -50.93
C ILE A 32 40.83 8.53 -50.40
N PRO A 33 41.65 9.57 -50.65
CA PRO A 33 43.04 9.61 -50.17
C PRO A 33 43.18 9.39 -48.65
N TYR A 34 44.32 8.83 -48.22
CA TYR A 34 44.70 8.70 -46.81
C TYR A 34 45.47 9.94 -46.38
N ASP A 35 44.78 11.06 -46.19
CA ASP A 35 45.36 12.32 -45.72
C ASP A 35 44.48 12.99 -44.66
N ALA A 36 45.00 14.06 -44.06
CA ALA A 36 44.31 14.79 -43.01
C ALA A 36 43.06 15.53 -43.54
N GLU A 37 43.07 15.96 -44.80
CA GLU A 37 41.98 16.73 -45.42
C GLU A 37 40.72 15.85 -45.62
N ASN A 38 40.92 14.58 -45.97
CA ASN A 38 39.84 13.62 -46.20
C ASN A 38 39.42 12.85 -44.95
N ARG A 39 39.97 13.16 -43.77
CA ARG A 39 39.69 12.46 -42.49
C ARG A 39 38.19 12.36 -42.19
N ILE A 40 37.46 13.48 -42.31
CA ILE A 40 36.02 13.56 -42.05
C ILE A 40 35.22 12.73 -43.08
N LEU A 41 35.61 12.81 -44.36
CA LEU A 41 34.95 12.07 -45.44
C LEU A 41 35.11 10.56 -45.24
N ARG A 42 36.31 10.11 -44.85
CA ARG A 42 36.57 8.70 -44.52
C ARG A 42 35.77 8.25 -43.31
N ALA A 43 35.70 9.06 -42.25
CA ALA A 43 34.89 8.77 -41.07
C ALA A 43 33.40 8.62 -41.42
N LYS A 44 32.87 9.43 -42.34
CA LYS A 44 31.51 9.28 -42.86
C LYS A 44 31.33 7.95 -43.59
N GLY A 45 32.28 7.56 -44.44
CA GLY A 45 32.22 6.28 -45.15
C GLY A 45 32.21 5.08 -44.21
N PHE A 46 33.06 5.09 -43.17
CA PHE A 46 33.04 4.04 -42.15
C PHE A 46 31.73 3.99 -41.35
N ARG A 47 31.12 5.13 -41.02
CA ARG A 47 29.79 5.16 -40.37
C ARG A 47 28.69 4.55 -41.26
N VAL A 48 28.72 4.83 -42.56
CA VAL A 48 27.75 4.26 -43.51
C VAL A 48 27.96 2.76 -43.69
N LEU A 49 29.21 2.28 -43.73
CA LEU A 49 29.51 0.84 -43.73
C LEU A 49 28.99 0.17 -42.44
N CYS A 50 29.22 0.78 -41.28
CA CYS A 50 28.64 0.33 -40.02
C CYS A 50 27.11 0.19 -40.10
N LEU A 51 26.41 1.15 -40.72
CA LEU A 51 24.96 1.07 -40.90
C LEU A 51 24.52 -0.08 -41.81
N CYS A 52 25.26 -0.35 -42.90
CA CYS A 52 24.98 -1.48 -43.78
C CYS A 52 25.13 -2.81 -43.02
N TYR A 53 26.24 -2.98 -42.29
CA TYR A 53 26.50 -4.19 -41.51
C TYR A 53 25.57 -4.35 -40.31
N LEU A 54 25.07 -3.25 -39.71
CA LEU A 54 23.95 -3.29 -38.77
C LEU A 54 22.66 -3.81 -39.43
N GLY A 55 22.35 -3.35 -40.64
CA GLY A 55 21.20 -3.82 -41.43
C GLY A 55 21.29 -5.31 -41.80
N LEU A 56 22.50 -5.82 -41.99
CA LEU A 56 22.80 -7.24 -42.23
C LEU A 56 22.93 -8.09 -40.95
N LEU A 57 22.78 -7.48 -39.76
CA LEU A 57 23.00 -8.12 -38.46
C LEU A 57 24.42 -8.70 -38.26
N GLN A 58 25.41 -8.18 -39.00
CA GLN A 58 26.82 -8.55 -38.86
C GLN A 58 27.51 -7.61 -37.86
N LEU A 59 27.20 -7.81 -36.58
CA LEU A 59 27.54 -6.87 -35.50
C LEU A 59 29.04 -6.69 -35.26
N ASP A 60 29.85 -7.72 -35.52
CA ASP A 60 31.31 -7.62 -35.39
C ASP A 60 31.93 -6.73 -36.45
N ARG A 61 31.49 -6.87 -37.72
CA ARG A 61 31.92 -5.98 -38.80
C ARG A 61 31.45 -4.55 -38.58
N ALA A 62 30.20 -4.37 -38.14
CA ALA A 62 29.70 -3.04 -37.77
C ALA A 62 30.58 -2.39 -36.68
N GLN A 63 31.01 -3.18 -35.69
CA GLN A 63 31.89 -2.72 -34.61
C GLN A 63 33.28 -2.31 -35.11
N GLU A 64 33.87 -3.07 -36.03
CA GLU A 64 35.16 -2.72 -36.65
C GLU A 64 35.07 -1.36 -37.36
N TYR A 65 34.07 -1.18 -38.21
CA TYR A 65 33.91 0.06 -38.97
C TYR A 65 33.64 1.28 -38.07
N ILE A 66 32.82 1.14 -37.03
CA ILE A 66 32.55 2.28 -36.15
C ILE A 66 33.77 2.65 -35.28
N ASN A 67 34.60 1.66 -34.92
CA ASN A 67 35.86 1.92 -34.22
C ASN A 67 36.84 2.69 -35.11
N GLU A 68 36.91 2.36 -36.41
CA GLU A 68 37.71 3.13 -37.37
C GLU A 68 37.15 4.54 -37.61
N ALA A 69 35.82 4.69 -37.68
CA ALA A 69 35.18 6.00 -37.78
C ALA A 69 35.52 6.90 -36.57
N GLU A 70 35.42 6.36 -35.36
CA GLU A 70 35.66 7.11 -34.12
C GLU A 70 37.12 7.55 -33.98
N LYS A 71 38.10 6.73 -34.38
CA LYS A 71 39.52 7.14 -34.42
C LYS A 71 39.72 8.39 -35.29
N LEU A 72 38.98 8.47 -36.39
CA LEU A 72 39.05 9.60 -37.32
C LEU A 72 38.20 10.80 -36.85
N GLU A 73 37.04 10.58 -36.26
CA GLU A 73 36.15 11.68 -35.87
C GLU A 73 35.29 11.25 -34.67
N PRO A 74 35.80 11.39 -33.42
CA PRO A 74 35.02 11.10 -32.23
C PRO A 74 33.85 12.09 -32.12
N ASN A 75 32.63 11.60 -32.26
CA ASN A 75 31.41 12.41 -32.25
C ASN A 75 30.20 11.59 -31.74
N ILE A 76 29.07 12.27 -31.52
CA ILE A 76 27.86 11.65 -30.97
C ILE A 76 27.33 10.50 -31.85
N VAL A 77 27.48 10.62 -33.17
CA VAL A 77 27.04 9.58 -34.12
C VAL A 77 27.83 8.29 -33.91
N CYS A 78 29.14 8.39 -33.67
CA CYS A 78 29.96 7.21 -33.38
C CYS A 78 29.54 6.53 -32.08
N ALA A 79 29.34 7.29 -31.02
CA ALA A 79 28.90 6.77 -29.72
C ALA A 79 27.50 6.13 -29.81
N PHE A 80 26.56 6.76 -30.52
CA PHE A 80 25.21 6.21 -30.70
C PHE A 80 25.19 4.93 -31.55
N LEU A 81 26.00 4.84 -32.61
CA LEU A 81 26.11 3.61 -33.40
C LEU A 81 26.74 2.47 -32.58
N LYS A 82 27.76 2.75 -31.75
CA LYS A 82 28.27 1.78 -30.78
C LYS A 82 27.20 1.32 -29.80
N PHE A 83 26.41 2.25 -29.25
CA PHE A 83 25.25 1.93 -28.42
C PHE A 83 24.31 0.94 -29.12
N LYS A 84 23.93 1.20 -30.39
CA LYS A 84 23.07 0.30 -31.17
C LYS A 84 23.68 -1.09 -31.35
N ILE A 85 24.99 -1.18 -31.57
CA ILE A 85 25.69 -2.47 -31.67
C ILE A 85 25.64 -3.23 -30.35
N TYR A 86 25.97 -2.58 -29.22
CA TYR A 86 25.91 -3.23 -27.90
C TYR A 86 24.48 -3.68 -27.55
N LEU A 87 23.48 -2.85 -27.89
CA LEU A 87 22.07 -3.20 -27.71
C LEU A 87 21.70 -4.47 -28.49
N GLN A 88 22.08 -4.57 -29.77
CA GLN A 88 21.81 -5.75 -30.59
C GLN A 88 22.64 -6.99 -30.18
N LYS A 89 23.81 -6.78 -29.56
CA LYS A 89 24.62 -7.85 -28.97
C LYS A 89 24.11 -8.34 -27.61
N ASN A 90 23.05 -7.75 -27.05
CA ASN A 90 22.59 -7.95 -25.67
C ASN A 90 23.66 -7.65 -24.60
N ASP A 91 24.62 -6.76 -24.90
CA ASP A 91 25.60 -6.29 -23.92
C ASP A 91 25.06 -5.06 -23.19
N HIS A 92 24.35 -5.32 -22.09
CA HIS A 92 23.72 -4.27 -21.29
C HIS A 92 24.73 -3.29 -20.70
N GLN A 93 25.87 -3.78 -20.22
CA GLN A 93 26.88 -2.92 -19.61
C GLN A 93 27.57 -2.06 -20.68
N GLY A 94 27.89 -2.65 -21.83
CA GLY A 94 28.43 -1.92 -22.98
C GLY A 94 27.50 -0.80 -23.43
N ALA A 95 26.20 -1.08 -23.55
CA ALA A 95 25.20 -0.09 -23.94
C ALA A 95 25.06 1.04 -22.89
N ILE A 96 25.03 0.72 -21.59
CA ILE A 96 24.97 1.71 -20.51
C ILE A 96 26.22 2.61 -20.52
N ASN A 97 27.41 2.03 -20.68
CA ASN A 97 28.65 2.79 -20.79
C ASN A 97 28.62 3.73 -22.00
N GLN A 98 28.01 3.32 -23.12
CA GLN A 98 27.83 4.20 -24.27
C GLN A 98 26.82 5.33 -24.04
N ILE A 99 25.78 5.13 -23.20
CA ILE A 99 24.91 6.23 -22.77
C ILE A 99 25.72 7.32 -22.08
N GLU A 100 26.63 6.94 -21.18
CA GLU A 100 27.52 7.90 -20.53
C GLU A 100 28.50 8.53 -21.52
N ALA A 101 29.12 7.74 -22.40
CA ALA A 101 30.03 8.24 -23.43
C ALA A 101 29.36 9.27 -24.35
N MET A 102 28.12 9.03 -24.78
CA MET A 102 27.33 9.99 -25.57
C MET A 102 27.24 11.35 -24.90
N THR A 103 27.04 11.41 -23.57
CA THR A 103 26.95 12.69 -22.83
C THR A 103 28.27 13.46 -22.74
N THR A 104 29.39 12.81 -23.06
CA THR A 104 30.73 13.43 -23.08
C THR A 104 31.15 13.95 -24.45
N CYS A 105 30.40 13.64 -25.51
CA CYS A 105 30.67 14.14 -26.86
C CYS A 105 30.46 15.65 -26.95
N LEU A 106 31.35 16.36 -27.64
CA LEU A 106 31.26 17.83 -27.81
C LEU A 106 30.00 18.26 -28.56
N ASP A 107 29.51 17.44 -29.47
CA ASP A 107 28.33 17.65 -30.30
C ASP A 107 27.07 16.94 -29.73
N PHE A 108 27.10 16.52 -28.46
CA PHE A 108 25.98 15.85 -27.80
C PHE A 108 24.69 16.68 -27.87
N GLN A 109 23.62 16.03 -28.33
CA GLN A 109 22.25 16.55 -28.27
C GLN A 109 21.39 15.63 -27.39
N PRO A 110 20.57 16.16 -26.46
CA PRO A 110 19.75 15.33 -25.57
C PRO A 110 18.77 14.39 -26.28
N ASP A 111 18.39 14.67 -27.53
CA ASP A 111 17.56 13.79 -28.36
C ASP A 111 18.11 12.36 -28.48
N PHE A 112 19.44 12.19 -28.45
CA PHE A 112 20.07 10.87 -28.48
C PHE A 112 19.73 10.02 -27.25
N LEU A 113 19.47 10.62 -26.09
CA LEU A 113 19.01 9.87 -24.91
C LEU A 113 17.57 9.40 -25.07
N SER A 114 16.71 10.24 -25.66
CA SER A 114 15.32 9.86 -25.97
C SER A 114 15.28 8.71 -26.97
N LEU A 115 16.08 8.81 -28.05
CA LEU A 115 16.24 7.74 -29.03
C LEU A 115 16.78 6.45 -28.39
N SER A 116 17.80 6.56 -27.53
CA SER A 116 18.38 5.39 -26.84
C SER A 116 17.37 4.72 -25.92
N ALA A 117 16.53 5.48 -25.22
CA ALA A 117 15.46 4.94 -24.41
C ALA A 117 14.41 4.21 -25.27
N HIS A 118 13.99 4.82 -26.38
CA HIS A 118 13.01 4.23 -27.29
C HIS A 118 13.52 2.92 -27.92
N GLU A 119 14.76 2.90 -28.41
CA GLU A 119 15.41 1.72 -28.97
C GLU A 119 15.54 0.61 -27.89
N ALA A 120 15.96 0.96 -26.67
CA ALA A 120 16.07 0.00 -25.58
C ALA A 120 14.70 -0.61 -25.20
N VAL A 121 13.64 0.18 -25.16
CA VAL A 121 12.27 -0.33 -24.93
C VAL A 121 11.82 -1.25 -26.07
N ALA A 122 12.07 -0.87 -27.33
CA ALA A 122 11.73 -1.69 -28.50
C ALA A 122 12.48 -3.02 -28.53
N CYS A 123 13.70 -3.07 -28.00
CA CYS A 123 14.50 -4.29 -27.85
C CYS A 123 14.23 -5.04 -26.53
N HIS A 124 13.24 -4.63 -25.72
CA HIS A 124 12.96 -5.19 -24.39
C HIS A 124 14.17 -5.17 -23.43
N ALA A 125 15.10 -4.24 -23.62
CA ALA A 125 16.29 -4.05 -22.80
C ALA A 125 16.02 -3.02 -21.69
N LEU A 126 15.13 -3.36 -20.75
CA LEU A 126 14.61 -2.44 -19.73
C LEU A 126 15.69 -1.76 -18.86
N PRO A 127 16.76 -2.45 -18.41
CA PRO A 127 17.83 -1.78 -17.64
C PRO A 127 18.51 -0.64 -18.41
N ILE A 128 18.68 -0.80 -19.73
CA ILE A 128 19.29 0.22 -20.59
C ILE A 128 18.32 1.40 -20.78
N ALA A 129 17.02 1.13 -20.94
CA ALA A 129 16.00 2.17 -21.01
C ALA A 129 15.96 3.01 -19.71
N VAL A 130 16.00 2.35 -18.55
CA VAL A 130 16.08 2.99 -17.23
C VAL A 130 17.32 3.88 -17.12
N ALA A 131 18.48 3.40 -17.57
CA ALA A 131 19.72 4.18 -17.55
C ALA A 131 19.62 5.45 -18.43
N SER A 132 19.06 5.33 -19.64
CA SER A 132 18.90 6.46 -20.56
C SER A 132 17.94 7.52 -20.01
N LEU A 133 16.77 7.09 -19.54
CA LEU A 133 15.77 7.98 -18.94
C LEU A 133 16.28 8.63 -17.65
N SER A 134 17.03 7.89 -16.82
CA SER A 134 17.67 8.45 -15.62
C SER A 134 18.74 9.48 -15.97
N SER A 135 19.48 9.29 -17.07
CA SER A 135 20.43 10.28 -17.57
C SER A 135 19.69 11.56 -18.01
N MET A 136 18.56 11.44 -18.72
CA MET A 136 17.72 12.59 -19.07
C MET A 136 17.29 13.40 -17.83
N LEU A 137 16.88 12.74 -16.75
CA LEU A 137 16.50 13.41 -15.50
C LEU A 137 17.64 14.24 -14.87
N LYS A 138 18.90 13.80 -15.00
CA LYS A 138 20.06 14.59 -14.55
C LYS A 138 20.19 15.91 -15.34
N PHE A 139 19.82 15.92 -16.62
CA PHE A 139 19.87 17.13 -17.45
C PHE A 139 18.78 18.14 -17.07
N TYR A 140 17.56 17.70 -16.72
CA TYR A 140 16.55 18.60 -16.17
C TYR A 140 17.01 19.26 -14.87
N ALA A 141 17.66 18.49 -13.98
CA ALA A 141 18.22 19.03 -12.73
C ALA A 141 19.29 20.11 -12.98
N SER A 142 19.98 20.06 -14.13
CA SER A 142 20.96 21.07 -14.54
C SER A 142 20.36 22.29 -15.26
N GLY A 143 19.03 22.33 -15.48
CA GLY A 143 18.34 23.42 -16.15
C GLY A 143 18.56 23.50 -17.67
N LYS A 144 19.07 22.43 -18.30
CA LYS A 144 19.22 22.40 -19.77
C LYS A 144 17.88 22.22 -20.45
N SER A 145 17.75 22.81 -21.64
CA SER A 145 16.60 22.56 -22.52
C SER A 145 16.56 21.09 -22.93
N MET A 146 15.39 20.47 -22.82
CA MET A 146 15.16 19.06 -23.15
C MET A 146 14.07 18.96 -24.23
N PRO A 147 14.19 18.02 -25.18
CA PRO A 147 13.24 17.86 -26.27
C PRO A 147 11.90 17.26 -25.84
N THR A 148 11.86 16.65 -24.65
CA THR A 148 10.68 16.03 -24.05
C THR A 148 10.33 16.80 -22.77
N ALA A 149 9.11 16.66 -22.26
CA ALA A 149 8.75 17.22 -20.94
C ALA A 149 9.24 16.30 -19.81
N GLU A 150 9.64 16.87 -18.66
CA GLU A 150 10.16 16.12 -17.51
C GLU A 150 9.15 15.05 -17.05
N VAL A 151 7.87 15.41 -16.95
CA VAL A 151 6.78 14.48 -16.59
C VAL A 151 6.69 13.27 -17.51
N THR A 152 6.85 13.44 -18.82
CA THR A 152 6.81 12.36 -19.80
C THR A 152 7.98 11.39 -19.63
N VAL A 153 9.16 11.91 -19.27
CA VAL A 153 10.35 11.08 -18.97
C VAL A 153 10.09 10.25 -17.71
N VAL A 154 9.59 10.87 -16.63
CA VAL A 154 9.27 10.16 -15.39
C VAL A 154 8.17 9.12 -15.59
N ARG A 155 7.11 9.46 -16.33
CA ARG A 155 6.00 8.53 -16.64
C ARG A 155 6.51 7.32 -17.42
N THR A 156 7.32 7.54 -18.45
CA THR A 156 7.92 6.45 -19.24
C THR A 156 8.80 5.57 -18.37
N LEU A 157 9.62 6.18 -17.50
CA LEU A 157 10.50 5.46 -16.59
C LEU A 157 9.72 4.58 -15.61
N LEU A 158 8.65 5.09 -15.02
CA LEU A 158 7.75 4.32 -14.15
C LEU A 158 7.06 3.18 -14.90
N THR A 159 6.67 3.41 -16.17
CA THR A 159 6.04 2.40 -17.03
C THR A 159 7.02 1.30 -17.44
N VAL A 160 8.30 1.60 -17.57
CA VAL A 160 9.36 0.61 -17.83
C VAL A 160 9.62 -0.21 -16.57
N LEU A 161 9.79 0.45 -15.43
CA LEU A 161 10.04 -0.22 -14.15
C LEU A 161 8.89 -1.12 -13.69
N SER A 162 7.65 -0.78 -14.04
CA SER A 162 6.47 -1.57 -13.67
C SER A 162 6.32 -2.89 -14.42
N GLN A 163 7.10 -3.12 -15.49
CA GLN A 163 7.05 -4.36 -16.28
C GLN A 163 7.74 -5.54 -15.60
N GLU A 164 8.70 -5.28 -14.70
CA GLU A 164 9.45 -6.31 -13.99
C GLU A 164 9.19 -6.23 -12.47
N PRO A 165 8.92 -7.37 -11.79
CA PRO A 165 8.81 -7.40 -10.34
C PRO A 165 10.16 -7.10 -9.66
N GLY A 166 10.14 -6.59 -8.43
CA GLY A 166 11.37 -6.29 -7.68
C GLY A 166 11.90 -4.87 -7.86
N ASN A 167 11.26 -4.06 -8.71
CA ASN A 167 11.62 -2.67 -8.96
C ASN A 167 10.90 -1.65 -8.05
N GLU A 168 10.19 -2.10 -7.01
CA GLU A 168 9.30 -1.26 -6.19
C GLU A 168 10.04 -0.07 -5.55
N GLN A 169 11.26 -0.29 -5.06
CA GLN A 169 12.08 0.79 -4.49
C GLN A 169 12.43 1.87 -5.53
N GLN A 170 12.70 1.47 -6.78
CA GLN A 170 12.97 2.40 -7.87
C GLN A 170 11.71 3.17 -8.25
N VAL A 171 10.56 2.49 -8.32
CA VAL A 171 9.26 3.12 -8.56
C VAL A 171 8.97 4.17 -7.48
N ILE A 172 9.16 3.83 -6.20
CA ILE A 172 9.01 4.79 -5.08
C ILE A 172 9.94 5.99 -5.25
N LYS A 173 11.21 5.77 -5.62
CA LYS A 173 12.19 6.84 -5.84
C LYS A 173 11.70 7.83 -6.88
N PHE A 174 11.21 7.35 -8.02
CA PHE A 174 10.78 8.24 -9.12
C PHE A 174 9.40 8.87 -8.89
N LEU A 175 8.49 8.21 -8.18
CA LEU A 175 7.24 8.86 -7.72
C LEU A 175 7.53 9.98 -6.72
N LYS A 176 8.44 9.76 -5.75
CA LYS A 176 8.89 10.81 -4.83
C LYS A 176 9.54 11.98 -5.59
N HIS A 177 10.38 11.68 -6.59
CA HIS A 177 10.96 12.71 -7.47
C HIS A 177 9.87 13.55 -8.13
N ALA A 178 8.88 12.93 -8.78
CA ALA A 178 7.77 13.64 -9.41
C ALA A 178 7.00 14.53 -8.43
N HIS A 179 6.69 14.02 -7.23
CA HIS A 179 6.00 14.78 -6.21
C HIS A 179 6.82 15.98 -5.70
N THR A 180 8.12 15.79 -5.43
CA THR A 180 9.02 16.86 -5.02
C THR A 180 9.12 17.94 -6.09
N ARG A 181 9.31 17.55 -7.36
CA ARG A 181 9.38 18.50 -8.47
C ARG A 181 8.08 19.29 -8.63
N ALA A 182 6.93 18.63 -8.60
CA ALA A 182 5.64 19.31 -8.64
C ALA A 182 5.44 20.31 -7.48
N SER A 183 5.98 20.00 -6.29
CA SER A 183 5.94 20.89 -5.13
C SER A 183 6.90 22.10 -5.27
N GLU A 184 8.05 21.91 -5.91
CA GLU A 184 9.08 22.95 -6.09
C GLU A 184 8.73 23.98 -7.17
N ILE A 185 8.29 23.52 -8.35
CA ILE A 185 8.02 24.40 -9.50
C ILE A 185 6.53 24.67 -9.72
N GLY A 186 5.67 24.02 -8.94
CA GLY A 186 4.21 24.07 -9.08
C GLY A 186 3.66 22.94 -9.97
N PRO A 187 2.45 22.44 -9.68
CA PRO A 187 1.86 21.30 -10.38
C PRO A 187 1.60 21.59 -11.86
N ASP A 188 1.20 22.82 -12.22
CA ASP A 188 1.01 23.23 -13.62
C ASP A 188 2.32 23.24 -14.42
N CYS A 189 3.42 23.64 -13.79
CA CYS A 189 4.73 23.70 -14.44
C CYS A 189 5.31 22.30 -14.68
N PHE A 190 5.06 21.37 -13.75
CA PHE A 190 5.55 20.00 -13.87
C PHE A 190 4.66 19.11 -14.73
N PHE A 191 3.36 19.03 -14.42
CA PHE A 191 2.42 18.13 -15.09
C PHE A 191 1.86 18.71 -16.40
N GLY A 192 2.00 20.02 -16.61
CA GLY A 192 1.32 20.75 -17.68
C GLY A 192 0.02 21.41 -17.18
N LYS A 193 -0.58 22.20 -18.07
CA LYS A 193 -1.79 22.98 -17.79
C LYS A 193 -3.04 22.26 -18.28
N GLU A 194 -4.19 22.70 -17.77
CA GLU A 194 -5.53 22.28 -18.23
C GLU A 194 -5.71 20.76 -18.24
N GLU A 195 -6.35 20.22 -19.28
CA GLU A 195 -6.66 18.80 -19.41
C GLU A 195 -5.42 17.90 -19.49
N VAL A 196 -4.31 18.39 -20.06
CA VAL A 196 -3.05 17.63 -20.09
C VAL A 196 -2.51 17.47 -18.67
N GLY A 197 -2.45 18.57 -17.92
CA GLY A 197 -2.05 18.57 -16.51
C GLY A 197 -2.92 17.67 -15.64
N ARG A 198 -4.25 17.76 -15.82
CA ARG A 198 -5.23 16.91 -15.12
C ARG A 198 -4.98 15.43 -15.37
N ARG A 199 -4.80 15.03 -16.64
CA ARG A 199 -4.56 13.62 -17.02
C ARG A 199 -3.28 13.07 -16.42
N GLU A 200 -2.19 13.85 -16.47
CA GLU A 200 -0.91 13.43 -15.87
C GLU A 200 -1.04 13.28 -14.35
N ARG A 201 -1.60 14.26 -13.62
CA ARG A 201 -1.82 14.13 -12.16
C ARG A 201 -2.65 12.90 -11.80
N ASN A 202 -3.74 12.67 -12.53
CA ASN A 202 -4.58 11.48 -12.34
C ASN A 202 -3.80 10.18 -12.60
N TRP A 203 -2.97 10.14 -13.64
CA TRP A 203 -2.14 8.97 -13.93
C TRP A 203 -1.18 8.65 -12.77
N PHE A 204 -0.49 9.66 -12.21
CA PHE A 204 0.41 9.47 -11.07
C PHE A 204 -0.33 9.04 -9.80
N ALA A 205 -1.52 9.59 -9.55
CA ALA A 205 -2.36 9.22 -8.42
C ALA A 205 -2.83 7.76 -8.51
N VAL A 206 -3.41 7.37 -9.65
CA VAL A 206 -3.89 6.00 -9.90
C VAL A 206 -2.73 5.00 -9.90
N THR A 207 -1.59 5.36 -10.48
CA THR A 207 -0.40 4.49 -10.47
C THR A 207 0.08 4.24 -9.04
N SER A 208 0.18 5.29 -8.23
CA SER A 208 0.57 5.17 -6.81
C SER A 208 -0.43 4.32 -6.02
N TRP A 209 -1.74 4.50 -6.26
CA TRP A 209 -2.79 3.69 -5.65
C TRP A 209 -2.68 2.21 -6.03
N ASN A 210 -2.50 1.91 -7.31
CA ASN A 210 -2.38 0.53 -7.81
C ASN A 210 -1.15 -0.17 -7.23
N PHE A 211 -0.01 0.50 -7.15
CA PHE A 211 1.18 -0.05 -6.48
C PHE A 211 0.97 -0.25 -4.98
N GLY A 212 0.29 0.69 -4.31
CA GLY A 212 -0.03 0.57 -2.88
C GLY A 212 -0.92 -0.63 -2.58
N THR A 213 -2.03 -0.75 -3.30
CA THR A 213 -2.97 -1.87 -3.16
C THR A 213 -2.33 -3.22 -3.51
N LYS A 214 -1.56 -3.30 -4.60
CA LYS A 214 -0.81 -4.51 -4.97
C LYS A 214 0.21 -4.89 -3.89
N SER A 215 1.01 -3.93 -3.42
CA SER A 215 2.00 -4.19 -2.36
C SER A 215 1.34 -4.67 -1.07
N GLY A 216 0.16 -4.15 -0.72
CA GLY A 216 -0.62 -4.61 0.42
C GLY A 216 -1.16 -6.04 0.25
N GLN A 217 -1.61 -6.41 -0.96
CA GLN A 217 -2.02 -7.79 -1.29
C GLN A 217 -0.85 -8.77 -1.22
N ASP A 218 0.33 -8.34 -1.68
CA ASP A 218 1.59 -9.10 -1.64
C ASP A 218 2.23 -9.12 -0.24
N LYS A 219 1.55 -8.53 0.78
CA LYS A 219 2.01 -8.38 2.17
C LYS A 219 3.27 -7.55 2.34
N ASN A 220 3.69 -6.78 1.33
CA ASN A 220 4.75 -5.80 1.46
C ASN A 220 4.18 -4.49 2.03
N TYR A 221 3.87 -4.49 3.32
CA TYR A 221 3.18 -3.38 3.98
C TYR A 221 4.02 -2.10 4.08
N GLU A 222 5.34 -2.22 4.15
CA GLU A 222 6.25 -1.07 4.15
C GLU A 222 6.14 -0.28 2.84
N SER A 223 6.20 -0.98 1.70
CA SER A 223 6.04 -0.36 0.37
C SER A 223 4.61 0.14 0.17
N SER A 224 3.60 -0.64 0.60
CA SER A 224 2.19 -0.26 0.57
C SER A 224 1.95 1.09 1.25
N ALA A 225 2.48 1.28 2.46
CA ALA A 225 2.36 2.53 3.20
C ALA A 225 2.90 3.73 2.41
N VAL A 226 4.09 3.59 1.80
CA VAL A 226 4.73 4.68 1.05
C VAL A 226 3.96 5.00 -0.23
N PHE A 227 3.53 3.99 -0.98
CA PHE A 227 2.75 4.18 -2.20
C PHE A 227 1.39 4.83 -1.94
N LEU A 228 0.67 4.40 -0.90
CA LEU A 228 -0.63 4.97 -0.53
C LEU A 228 -0.49 6.41 -0.03
N LYS A 229 0.58 6.73 0.71
CA LYS A 229 0.88 8.12 1.05
C LYS A 229 1.08 8.98 -0.22
N LEU A 230 1.90 8.51 -1.16
CA LEU A 230 2.12 9.20 -2.44
C LEU A 230 0.81 9.35 -3.24
N ALA A 231 -0.05 8.33 -3.24
CA ALA A 231 -1.37 8.42 -3.86
C ALA A 231 -2.19 9.57 -3.25
N SER A 232 -2.22 9.69 -1.92
CA SER A 232 -2.92 10.77 -1.23
C SER A 232 -2.38 12.16 -1.61
N ASP A 233 -1.07 12.26 -1.81
CA ASP A 233 -0.41 13.52 -2.17
C ASP A 233 -0.72 13.89 -3.63
N PHE A 234 -0.69 12.94 -4.56
CA PHE A 234 -1.06 13.20 -5.95
C PHE A 234 -2.55 13.49 -6.14
N TYR A 235 -3.45 12.75 -5.47
CA TYR A 235 -4.89 13.05 -5.53
C TYR A 235 -5.20 14.46 -5.01
N ALA A 236 -4.46 14.95 -4.02
CA ALA A 236 -4.61 16.30 -3.50
C ALA A 236 -4.18 17.41 -4.48
N LEU A 237 -3.38 17.08 -5.51
CA LEU A 237 -2.96 18.02 -6.56
C LEU A 237 -3.96 18.14 -7.73
N ILE A 238 -4.97 17.27 -7.78
CA ILE A 238 -5.97 17.29 -8.86
C ILE A 238 -6.97 18.43 -8.57
N GLU A 239 -6.90 19.48 -9.39
CA GLU A 239 -7.78 20.65 -9.30
C GLU A 239 -9.22 20.33 -9.74
N GLY A 240 -10.18 21.00 -9.10
CA GLY A 240 -11.61 20.78 -9.27
C GLY A 240 -12.11 19.72 -8.29
N SER A 241 -12.28 20.13 -7.02
CA SER A 241 -12.58 19.29 -5.85
C SER A 241 -13.91 18.52 -5.94
N ASP A 242 -14.00 17.59 -6.88
CA ASP A 242 -15.06 16.62 -6.93
C ASP A 242 -14.93 15.71 -5.70
N ASN A 243 -16.08 15.33 -5.13
CA ASN A 243 -16.13 14.55 -3.89
C ASN A 243 -15.30 13.25 -3.98
N GLU A 244 -15.12 12.70 -5.19
CA GLU A 244 -14.34 11.49 -5.43
C GLU A 244 -12.86 11.64 -5.09
N ASN A 245 -12.21 12.73 -5.49
CA ASN A 245 -10.79 12.95 -5.19
C ASN A 245 -10.57 13.07 -3.68
N ASN A 246 -11.44 13.80 -2.97
CA ASN A 246 -11.36 13.92 -1.52
C ASN A 246 -11.56 12.58 -0.80
N VAL A 247 -12.50 11.75 -1.29
CA VAL A 247 -12.68 10.39 -0.79
C VAL A 247 -11.43 9.56 -1.04
N MET A 248 -10.79 9.66 -2.22
CA MET A 248 -9.56 8.92 -2.54
C MET A 248 -8.35 9.38 -1.73
N VAL A 249 -8.19 10.69 -1.47
CA VAL A 249 -7.17 11.18 -0.53
C VAL A 249 -7.40 10.58 0.85
N CYS A 250 -8.64 10.64 1.36
CA CYS A 250 -8.98 10.09 2.66
C CYS A 250 -8.71 8.57 2.74
N LYS A 251 -9.16 7.80 1.76
CA LYS A 251 -8.90 6.35 1.66
C LYS A 251 -7.40 6.05 1.65
N SER A 252 -6.64 6.79 0.85
CA SER A 252 -5.20 6.63 0.72
C SER A 252 -4.46 6.89 2.04
N LEU A 253 -4.82 7.96 2.76
CA LEU A 253 -4.25 8.27 4.07
C LEU A 253 -4.54 7.18 5.11
N VAL A 254 -5.81 6.75 5.22
CA VAL A 254 -6.23 5.74 6.20
C VAL A 254 -5.55 4.39 5.92
N LEU A 255 -5.50 3.96 4.65
CA LEU A 255 -4.86 2.70 4.26
C LEU A 255 -3.33 2.76 4.35
N SER A 256 -2.72 3.94 4.16
CA SER A 256 -1.29 4.15 4.43
C SER A 256 -0.99 3.85 5.90
N VAL A 257 -1.77 4.38 6.83
CA VAL A 257 -1.56 4.15 8.27
C VAL A 257 -1.87 2.71 8.66
N SER A 258 -2.93 2.13 8.09
CA SER A 258 -3.22 0.69 8.25
C SER A 258 -2.04 -0.18 7.81
N SER A 259 -1.39 0.16 6.68
CA SER A 259 -0.19 -0.53 6.21
C SER A 259 1.01 -0.32 7.14
N MET A 260 1.19 0.87 7.73
CA MET A 260 2.24 1.10 8.73
C MET A 260 2.05 0.21 9.97
N ILE A 261 0.81 0.08 10.46
CA ILE A 261 0.46 -0.78 11.59
C ILE A 261 0.68 -2.26 11.23
N ALA A 262 0.24 -2.70 10.04
CA ALA A 262 0.44 -4.06 9.57
C ALA A 262 1.94 -4.41 9.43
N SER A 263 2.74 -3.46 8.92
CA SER A 263 4.20 -3.61 8.83
C SER A 263 4.84 -3.81 10.20
N GLU A 264 4.42 -3.08 11.25
CA GLU A 264 4.87 -3.29 12.63
C GLU A 264 4.64 -4.72 13.11
N PHE A 265 3.44 -5.26 12.87
CA PHE A 265 3.08 -6.62 13.27
C PHE A 265 3.89 -7.68 12.52
N GLU A 266 4.14 -7.47 11.23
CA GLU A 266 4.94 -8.39 10.41
C GLU A 266 6.41 -8.40 10.84
N ARG A 267 7.02 -7.21 11.02
CA ARG A 267 8.43 -7.08 11.42
C ARG A 267 8.67 -7.35 12.90
N LYS A 268 7.61 -7.54 13.71
CA LYS A 268 7.65 -7.75 15.17
C LYS A 268 8.51 -6.75 15.92
N THR A 269 8.62 -5.54 15.39
CA THR A 269 9.44 -4.46 15.93
C THR A 269 8.56 -3.24 16.03
N SER A 270 8.56 -2.57 17.17
CA SER A 270 7.67 -1.43 17.42
C SER A 270 7.95 -0.25 16.48
N MET A 271 6.91 0.52 16.17
CA MET A 271 7.07 1.80 15.47
C MET A 271 7.95 2.76 16.28
N SER A 272 8.90 3.37 15.58
CA SER A 272 9.70 4.49 16.07
C SER A 272 8.81 5.69 16.36
N GLU A 273 9.28 6.60 17.23
CA GLU A 273 8.56 7.83 17.55
C GLU A 273 8.24 8.67 16.30
N THR A 274 9.14 8.66 15.31
CA THR A 274 8.95 9.32 14.02
C THR A 274 7.82 8.71 13.20
N GLU A 275 7.72 7.39 13.16
CA GLU A 275 6.62 6.70 12.46
C GLU A 275 5.28 6.95 13.15
N VAL A 276 5.24 6.96 14.49
CA VAL A 276 4.02 7.26 15.26
C VAL A 276 3.55 8.69 14.99
N LYS A 277 4.46 9.67 15.02
CA LYS A 277 4.14 11.08 14.70
C LYS A 277 3.65 11.23 13.26
N GLN A 278 4.26 10.54 12.32
CA GLN A 278 3.82 10.54 10.93
C GLN A 278 2.42 9.92 10.79
N ALA A 279 2.16 8.78 11.42
CA ALA A 279 0.85 8.12 11.38
C ALA A 279 -0.25 9.02 11.96
N LEU A 280 0.02 9.69 13.09
CA LEU A 280 -0.91 10.64 13.69
C LEU A 280 -1.23 11.80 12.74
N TYR A 281 -0.21 12.41 12.13
CA TYR A 281 -0.39 13.49 11.15
C TYR A 281 -1.28 13.07 9.96
N LEU A 282 -1.04 11.88 9.41
CA LEU A 282 -1.84 11.36 8.29
C LEU A 282 -3.30 11.11 8.71
N LEU A 283 -3.50 10.61 9.94
CA LEU A 283 -4.83 10.39 10.49
C LEU A 283 -5.58 11.69 10.78
N ASP A 284 -4.93 12.70 11.35
CA ASP A 284 -5.58 14.00 11.62
C ASP A 284 -6.07 14.63 10.31
N ARG A 285 -5.23 14.59 9.25
CA ARG A 285 -5.60 15.04 7.90
C ARG A 285 -6.80 14.23 7.36
N ALA A 286 -6.81 12.91 7.53
CA ALA A 286 -7.95 12.08 7.12
C ALA A 286 -9.24 12.41 7.91
N GLY A 287 -9.11 12.69 9.20
CA GLY A 287 -10.24 13.06 10.08
C GLY A 287 -10.92 14.36 9.68
N GLU A 288 -10.14 15.38 9.26
CA GLU A 288 -10.68 16.63 8.71
C GLU A 288 -11.48 16.39 7.42
N MET A 289 -10.99 15.50 6.56
CA MET A 289 -11.67 15.13 5.32
C MET A 289 -12.96 14.34 5.60
N LEU A 290 -12.94 13.38 6.54
CA LEU A 290 -14.12 12.61 6.94
C LEU A 290 -15.24 13.51 7.49
N LYS A 291 -14.89 14.51 8.31
CA LYS A 291 -15.86 15.51 8.80
C LYS A 291 -16.48 16.30 7.65
N SER A 292 -15.65 16.73 6.70
CA SER A 292 -16.08 17.50 5.53
C SER A 292 -17.00 16.69 4.60
N ILE A 293 -16.67 15.42 4.36
CA ILE A 293 -17.48 14.50 3.54
C ILE A 293 -18.82 14.22 4.25
N SER A 294 -18.79 13.96 5.56
CA SER A 294 -20.01 13.70 6.36
C SER A 294 -20.97 14.89 6.39
N ALA A 295 -20.44 16.11 6.58
CA ALA A 295 -21.25 17.33 6.63
C ALA A 295 -21.93 17.66 5.29
N ARG A 296 -21.32 17.26 4.16
CA ARG A 296 -21.89 17.50 2.84
C ARG A 296 -22.99 16.47 2.49
N ASN A 297 -22.88 15.25 3.01
CA ASN A 297 -23.91 14.22 2.86
C ASN A 297 -25.24 14.55 3.56
N SER A 298 -25.26 15.49 4.52
CA SER A 298 -26.53 15.98 5.10
C SER A 298 -27.24 17.05 4.27
N VAL A 299 -26.59 17.63 3.25
CA VAL A 299 -27.14 18.76 2.48
C VAL A 299 -27.79 18.31 1.16
N ASN A 300 -27.34 17.20 0.58
CA ASN A 300 -27.84 16.69 -0.71
C ASN A 300 -28.34 15.26 -0.54
N SER A 301 -29.62 15.10 -0.21
CA SER A 301 -30.25 13.80 0.10
C SER A 301 -30.38 12.84 -1.09
N ASP A 302 -30.09 13.26 -2.31
CA ASP A 302 -30.66 12.57 -3.48
C ASP A 302 -29.64 11.87 -4.40
N GLN A 303 -28.32 11.85 -4.11
CA GLN A 303 -27.37 11.07 -4.94
C GLN A 303 -25.95 10.79 -4.41
N ILE A 304 -25.61 11.03 -3.14
CA ILE A 304 -24.21 11.31 -2.77
C ILE A 304 -23.55 10.26 -1.85
N ASN A 305 -22.48 9.66 -2.39
CA ASN A 305 -21.36 8.91 -1.78
C ASN A 305 -21.34 8.90 -0.24
N THR A 306 -22.05 7.92 0.34
CA THR A 306 -21.92 7.60 1.75
C THR A 306 -20.46 7.22 2.01
N ILE A 307 -19.83 7.81 3.04
CA ILE A 307 -18.55 7.28 3.53
C ILE A 307 -18.78 5.81 3.80
N GLU A 308 -18.00 4.95 3.13
CA GLU A 308 -18.07 3.52 3.33
C GLU A 308 -17.94 3.24 4.83
N PRO A 309 -18.93 2.60 5.48
CA PRO A 309 -18.88 2.27 6.90
C PRO A 309 -17.56 1.61 7.32
N GLU A 310 -17.01 0.82 6.41
CA GLU A 310 -15.73 0.13 6.52
C GLU A 310 -14.54 1.11 6.59
N LEU A 311 -14.55 2.21 5.82
CA LEU A 311 -13.50 3.22 5.86
C LEU A 311 -13.48 3.97 7.20
N PHE A 312 -14.66 4.36 7.71
CA PHE A 312 -14.75 5.01 9.02
C PHE A 312 -14.28 4.04 10.12
N PHE A 313 -14.69 2.78 10.05
CA PHE A 313 -14.19 1.76 10.97
C PHE A 313 -12.65 1.65 10.96
N ILE A 314 -12.03 1.51 9.78
CA ILE A 314 -10.57 1.40 9.66
C ILE A 314 -9.90 2.66 10.20
N TYR A 315 -10.41 3.85 9.88
CA TYR A 315 -9.92 5.12 10.44
C TYR A 315 -9.95 5.10 11.98
N THR A 316 -11.10 4.77 12.58
CA THR A 316 -11.26 4.74 14.04
C THR A 316 -10.34 3.71 14.67
N PHE A 317 -10.20 2.53 14.06
CA PHE A 317 -9.34 1.47 14.55
C PHE A 317 -7.86 1.86 14.51
N CYS A 318 -7.40 2.46 13.40
CA CYS A 318 -6.05 3.01 13.29
C CYS A 318 -5.79 4.10 14.32
N TYR A 319 -6.73 5.04 14.50
CA TYR A 319 -6.60 6.13 15.48
C TYR A 319 -6.50 5.58 16.91
N TYR A 320 -7.36 4.62 17.26
CA TYR A 320 -7.29 3.90 18.53
C TYR A 320 -5.91 3.26 18.75
N ASP A 321 -5.38 2.54 17.76
CA ASP A 321 -4.11 1.83 17.89
C ASP A 321 -2.92 2.81 18.03
N ILE A 322 -2.90 3.92 17.27
CA ILE A 322 -1.88 4.97 17.35
C ILE A 322 -1.93 5.69 18.70
N GLN A 323 -3.11 6.08 19.19
CA GLN A 323 -3.26 6.70 20.51
C GLN A 323 -2.77 5.79 21.64
N GLY A 324 -2.93 4.47 21.48
CA GLY A 324 -2.40 3.49 22.43
C GLY A 324 -0.87 3.49 22.51
N ARG A 325 -0.17 3.81 21.41
CA ARG A 325 1.29 4.01 21.42
C ARG A 325 1.71 5.28 22.14
N LEU A 326 0.85 6.28 22.13
CA LEU A 326 1.05 7.54 22.83
C LEU A 326 0.60 7.48 24.30
N ASN A 327 0.08 6.33 24.76
CA ASN A 327 -0.54 6.15 26.07
C ASN A 327 -1.69 7.13 26.36
N ASP A 328 -2.37 7.61 25.32
CA ASP A 328 -3.50 8.53 25.44
C ASP A 328 -4.84 7.76 25.52
N LEU A 329 -5.03 7.11 26.66
CA LEU A 329 -6.18 6.23 26.92
C LEU A 329 -7.51 7.00 26.93
N GLY A 330 -7.50 8.27 27.33
CA GLY A 330 -8.68 9.12 27.37
C GLY A 330 -9.18 9.44 25.97
N SER A 331 -8.27 9.82 25.07
CA SER A 331 -8.64 10.10 23.68
C SER A 331 -9.03 8.83 22.91
N GLN A 332 -8.46 7.66 23.26
CA GLN A 332 -8.94 6.36 22.73
C GLN A 332 -10.44 6.16 23.04
N LEU A 333 -10.84 6.34 24.29
CA LEU A 333 -12.24 6.18 24.70
C LEU A 333 -13.16 7.19 24.02
N LEU A 334 -12.75 8.46 23.96
CA LEU A 334 -13.54 9.51 23.31
C LEU A 334 -13.78 9.22 21.82
N ASN A 335 -12.73 8.79 21.11
CA ASN A 335 -12.83 8.47 19.69
C ASN A 335 -13.78 7.28 19.42
N VAL A 336 -13.67 6.20 20.22
CA VAL A 336 -14.55 5.04 20.10
C VAL A 336 -16.01 5.39 20.44
N LYS A 337 -16.26 6.22 21.46
CA LYS A 337 -17.60 6.74 21.77
C LYS A 337 -18.20 7.56 20.63
N SER A 338 -17.39 8.42 20.01
CA SER A 338 -17.82 9.21 18.84
C SER A 338 -18.18 8.32 17.66
N PHE A 339 -17.40 7.26 17.41
CA PHE A 339 -17.68 6.31 16.34
C PHE A 339 -18.95 5.49 16.62
N ALA A 340 -19.12 4.97 17.86
CA ALA A 340 -20.30 4.22 18.27
C ALA A 340 -21.61 5.01 18.07
N SER A 341 -21.55 6.32 18.25
CA SER A 341 -22.69 7.23 18.05
C SER A 341 -22.99 7.54 16.57
N SER A 342 -22.12 7.11 15.64
CA SER A 342 -22.26 7.39 14.21
C SER A 342 -23.17 6.36 13.52
N LYS A 343 -23.89 6.81 12.47
CA LYS A 343 -24.72 5.93 11.63
C LYS A 343 -23.91 4.87 10.85
N ALA A 344 -22.60 5.05 10.74
CA ALA A 344 -21.69 4.13 10.06
C ALA A 344 -21.27 2.94 10.96
N CYS A 345 -21.52 3.02 12.25
CA CYS A 345 -21.11 1.98 13.18
C CYS A 345 -21.98 0.72 13.04
N LYS A 346 -21.36 -0.42 12.77
CA LYS A 346 -21.98 -1.74 12.78
C LYS A 346 -21.57 -2.47 14.07
N PRO A 347 -22.40 -3.37 14.63
CA PRO A 347 -22.09 -4.06 15.90
C PRO A 347 -20.77 -4.84 15.85
N HIS A 348 -20.46 -5.44 14.70
CA HIS A 348 -19.21 -6.16 14.46
C HIS A 348 -17.97 -5.26 14.52
N HIS A 349 -18.07 -3.97 14.17
CA HIS A 349 -16.96 -3.03 14.29
C HIS A 349 -16.59 -2.80 15.77
N LEU A 350 -17.59 -2.63 16.63
CA LEU A 350 -17.39 -2.47 18.07
C LEU A 350 -16.88 -3.76 18.72
N LEU A 351 -17.36 -4.92 18.27
CA LEU A 351 -16.81 -6.21 18.69
C LEU A 351 -15.30 -6.30 18.42
N GLN A 352 -14.86 -5.93 17.22
CA GLN A 352 -13.43 -5.96 16.86
C GLN A 352 -12.59 -4.99 17.71
N ILE A 353 -13.08 -3.77 17.95
CA ILE A 353 -12.42 -2.80 18.86
C ILE A 353 -12.35 -3.36 20.28
N GLY A 354 -13.45 -3.91 20.80
CA GLY A 354 -13.53 -4.46 22.16
C GLY A 354 -12.62 -5.67 22.38
N LEU A 355 -12.52 -6.56 21.40
CA LEU A 355 -11.58 -7.69 21.43
C LEU A 355 -10.12 -7.20 21.39
N SER A 356 -9.81 -6.22 20.55
CA SER A 356 -8.46 -5.64 20.47
C SER A 356 -8.06 -4.93 21.75
N ALA A 357 -9.00 -4.20 22.38
CA ALA A 357 -8.76 -3.51 23.64
C ALA A 357 -8.64 -4.43 24.87
N SER A 358 -9.16 -5.66 24.78
CA SER A 358 -9.10 -6.66 25.88
C SER A 358 -7.91 -7.63 25.77
N GLN A 359 -7.39 -7.87 24.56
CA GLN A 359 -6.36 -8.90 24.32
C GLN A 359 -5.15 -8.39 23.54
N GLY A 360 -5.22 -7.18 22.99
CA GLY A 360 -4.15 -6.60 22.19
C GLY A 360 -2.94 -6.17 23.02
N PRO A 361 -1.86 -5.73 22.36
CA PRO A 361 -0.66 -5.25 23.03
C PRO A 361 -0.89 -3.96 23.83
N ARG A 362 -1.96 -3.23 23.52
CA ARG A 362 -2.28 -1.91 24.09
C ARG A 362 -3.64 -1.97 24.78
N LEU A 363 -3.66 -2.65 25.93
CA LEU A 363 -4.87 -2.89 26.70
C LEU A 363 -5.51 -1.57 27.14
N ASN A 364 -6.81 -1.43 26.93
CA ASN A 364 -7.61 -0.35 27.48
C ASN A 364 -8.96 -0.92 27.93
N HIS A 365 -9.04 -1.24 29.21
CA HIS A 365 -10.20 -1.90 29.80
C HIS A 365 -11.48 -1.04 29.71
N GLU A 366 -11.38 0.29 29.76
CA GLU A 366 -12.54 1.18 29.62
C GLU A 366 -13.09 1.12 28.19
N VAL A 367 -12.22 1.17 27.18
CA VAL A 367 -12.60 1.00 25.77
C VAL A 367 -13.18 -0.39 25.54
N ALA A 368 -12.55 -1.43 26.10
CA ALA A 368 -13.03 -2.80 25.97
C ALA A 368 -14.43 -2.96 26.55
N CYS A 369 -14.65 -2.52 27.80
CA CYS A 369 -15.96 -2.56 28.44
C CYS A 369 -17.01 -1.75 27.68
N PHE A 370 -16.67 -0.53 27.23
CA PHE A 370 -17.60 0.29 26.46
C PHE A 370 -18.01 -0.39 25.15
N ALA A 371 -17.05 -0.74 24.29
CA ALA A 371 -17.31 -1.30 22.97
C ALA A 371 -18.05 -2.63 23.05
N LEU A 372 -17.71 -3.49 24.01
CA LEU A 372 -18.37 -4.78 24.23
C LEU A 372 -19.80 -4.63 24.73
N ASN A 373 -20.09 -3.69 25.64
CA ASN A 373 -21.46 -3.46 26.12
C ASN A 373 -22.36 -2.86 25.02
N GLU A 374 -21.84 -1.93 24.23
CA GLU A 374 -22.57 -1.34 23.11
C GLU A 374 -22.87 -2.39 22.02
N CYS A 375 -21.89 -3.22 21.65
CA CYS A 375 -22.14 -4.28 20.66
C CYS A 375 -23.09 -5.35 21.19
N LEU A 376 -23.00 -5.71 22.47
CA LEU A 376 -23.93 -6.65 23.12
C LEU A 376 -25.38 -6.15 23.03
N SER A 377 -25.59 -4.89 23.41
CA SER A 377 -26.91 -4.25 23.36
C SER A 377 -27.47 -4.26 21.95
N SER A 378 -26.61 -3.98 20.95
CA SER A 378 -27.03 -3.99 19.55
C SER A 378 -27.34 -5.40 19.03
N PHE A 379 -26.52 -6.41 19.35
CA PHE A 379 -26.80 -7.80 18.96
C PHE A 379 -28.12 -8.31 19.55
N LEU A 380 -28.39 -8.02 20.82
CA LEU A 380 -29.64 -8.40 21.49
C LEU A 380 -30.87 -7.67 20.96
N SER A 381 -30.70 -6.46 20.40
CA SER A 381 -31.79 -5.68 19.79
C SER A 381 -32.13 -6.09 18.36
N SER A 382 -31.34 -6.98 17.74
CA SER A 382 -31.57 -7.49 16.39
C SER A 382 -32.82 -8.37 16.33
N ALA A 383 -33.53 -8.37 15.20
CA ALA A 383 -34.65 -9.28 14.96
C ALA A 383 -34.22 -10.75 14.92
N ALA A 384 -32.95 -11.01 14.61
CA ALA A 384 -32.30 -12.32 14.71
C ALA A 384 -30.97 -12.12 15.47
N PRO A 385 -30.98 -12.24 16.81
CA PRO A 385 -29.78 -12.10 17.62
C PRO A 385 -28.72 -13.16 17.29
N ASP A 386 -27.47 -12.73 17.15
CA ASP A 386 -26.33 -13.62 16.97
C ASP A 386 -25.83 -14.11 18.33
N TYR A 387 -26.39 -15.22 18.81
CA TYR A 387 -26.04 -15.77 20.12
C TYR A 387 -24.60 -16.28 20.21
N GLN A 388 -23.93 -16.56 19.09
CA GLN A 388 -22.50 -16.89 19.07
C GLN A 388 -21.68 -15.67 19.51
N ASN A 389 -21.95 -14.51 18.91
CA ASN A 389 -21.27 -13.27 19.27
C ASN A 389 -21.71 -12.74 20.64
N VAL A 390 -22.98 -12.88 21.02
CA VAL A 390 -23.46 -12.54 22.37
C VAL A 390 -22.71 -13.35 23.42
N ALA A 391 -22.57 -14.66 23.24
CA ALA A 391 -21.86 -15.51 24.20
C ALA A 391 -20.38 -15.15 24.31
N LEU A 392 -19.71 -14.93 23.17
CA LEU A 392 -18.32 -14.45 23.13
C LEU A 392 -18.16 -13.13 23.90
N VAL A 393 -19.03 -12.16 23.65
CA VAL A 393 -18.99 -10.85 24.32
C VAL A 393 -19.18 -10.99 25.83
N MET A 394 -20.15 -11.81 26.26
CA MET A 394 -20.39 -12.08 27.69
C MET A 394 -19.14 -12.68 28.37
N ARG A 395 -18.51 -13.69 27.76
CA ARG A 395 -17.25 -14.26 28.28
C ARG A 395 -16.18 -13.19 28.45
N LYS A 396 -16.01 -12.31 27.47
CA LYS A 396 -14.97 -11.27 27.49
C LYS A 396 -15.25 -10.19 28.53
N LEU A 397 -16.50 -9.75 28.68
CA LEU A 397 -16.92 -8.83 29.74
C LEU A 397 -16.65 -9.41 31.13
N ILE A 398 -17.06 -10.66 31.38
CA ILE A 398 -16.83 -11.36 32.65
C ILE A 398 -15.32 -11.50 32.94
N SER A 399 -14.54 -11.86 31.93
CA SER A 399 -13.08 -12.01 32.07
C SER A 399 -12.40 -10.67 32.39
N ASN A 400 -12.76 -9.59 31.67
CA ASN A 400 -12.22 -8.25 31.91
C ASN A 400 -12.57 -7.74 33.32
N ALA A 401 -13.80 -7.93 33.76
CA ALA A 401 -14.25 -7.53 35.09
C ALA A 401 -13.48 -8.30 36.19
N SER A 402 -13.23 -9.60 35.97
CA SER A 402 -12.53 -10.45 36.95
C SER A 402 -11.04 -10.10 37.10
N ILE A 403 -10.37 -9.68 36.01
CA ILE A 403 -8.93 -9.39 36.04
C ILE A 403 -8.63 -8.02 36.66
N HIS A 404 -9.40 -6.99 36.28
CA HIS A 404 -8.98 -5.60 36.52
C HIS A 404 -9.50 -4.98 37.81
N LYS A 405 -10.47 -5.61 38.48
CA LYS A 405 -11.11 -5.02 39.67
C LYS A 405 -10.95 -5.80 40.97
N GLY A 406 -10.34 -7.00 40.92
CA GLY A 406 -10.17 -7.86 42.08
C GLY A 406 -11.49 -8.23 42.77
N ASP A 407 -11.42 -8.80 43.97
CA ASP A 407 -12.58 -9.24 44.77
C ASP A 407 -13.53 -8.09 45.15
N ALA A 408 -13.14 -6.84 44.95
CA ALA A 408 -13.93 -5.66 45.31
C ALA A 408 -15.18 -5.45 44.42
N ASP A 409 -15.27 -6.12 43.26
CA ASP A 409 -16.40 -5.95 42.32
C ASP A 409 -17.10 -7.27 41.98
N ASP A 410 -17.18 -8.17 42.96
CA ASP A 410 -17.90 -9.44 42.87
C ASP A 410 -19.38 -9.23 42.48
N ASP A 411 -19.96 -8.08 42.83
CA ASP A 411 -21.31 -7.68 42.43
C ASP A 411 -21.46 -7.36 40.94
N LEU A 412 -20.49 -6.67 40.32
CA LEU A 412 -20.50 -6.45 38.87
C LEU A 412 -20.38 -7.77 38.12
N VAL A 413 -19.42 -8.62 38.52
CA VAL A 413 -19.24 -9.94 37.88
C VAL A 413 -20.50 -10.77 38.04
N TYR A 414 -21.10 -10.80 39.23
CA TYR A 414 -22.36 -11.49 39.48
C TYR A 414 -23.50 -10.95 38.61
N SER A 415 -23.61 -9.63 38.44
CA SER A 415 -24.61 -9.01 37.58
C SER A 415 -24.48 -9.45 36.12
N MET A 416 -23.25 -9.65 35.62
CA MET A 416 -22.99 -10.17 34.28
C MET A 416 -23.42 -11.63 34.14
N TYR A 417 -23.17 -12.48 35.15
CA TYR A 417 -23.70 -13.86 35.16
C TYR A 417 -25.23 -13.89 35.17
N LYS A 418 -25.88 -13.01 35.96
CA LYS A 418 -27.35 -12.87 35.95
C LYS A 418 -27.87 -12.36 34.60
N GLN A 419 -27.13 -11.48 33.92
CA GLN A 419 -27.48 -11.04 32.58
C GLN A 419 -27.36 -12.19 31.57
N ALA A 420 -26.27 -12.96 31.61
CA ALA A 420 -26.10 -14.14 30.75
C ALA A 420 -27.24 -15.14 30.96
N TYR A 421 -27.59 -15.42 32.22
CA TYR A 421 -28.74 -16.25 32.56
C TYR A 421 -30.04 -15.71 31.95
N ARG A 422 -30.35 -14.41 32.10
CA ARG A 422 -31.55 -13.80 31.53
C ARG A 422 -31.61 -13.88 30.01
N ILE A 423 -30.46 -13.81 29.32
CA ILE A 423 -30.37 -13.97 27.87
C ILE A 423 -30.76 -15.39 27.46
N MET A 424 -30.32 -16.40 28.24
CA MET A 424 -30.60 -17.81 27.96
C MET A 424 -32.06 -18.19 28.25
N VAL A 425 -32.70 -17.54 29.22
CA VAL A 425 -34.11 -17.78 29.56
C VAL A 425 -35.01 -17.38 28.39
N GLY A 426 -35.68 -18.36 27.78
CA GLY A 426 -36.61 -18.16 26.67
C GLY A 426 -36.06 -18.51 25.29
N LEU A 427 -34.76 -18.83 25.20
CA LEU A 427 -34.17 -19.39 23.99
C LEU A 427 -34.61 -20.84 23.80
N LYS A 428 -34.68 -21.27 22.54
CA LYS A 428 -34.86 -22.69 22.23
C LYS A 428 -33.58 -23.47 22.55
N GLU A 429 -33.72 -24.78 22.67
CA GLU A 429 -32.56 -25.68 22.71
C GLU A 429 -31.63 -25.39 21.53
N ASP A 430 -30.32 -25.40 21.78
CA ASP A 430 -29.23 -25.16 20.82
C ASP A 430 -29.11 -23.74 20.23
N GLU A 431 -29.93 -22.76 20.62
CA GLU A 431 -29.74 -21.36 20.19
C GLU A 431 -28.54 -20.70 20.87
N TYR A 432 -28.28 -21.00 22.14
CA TYR A 432 -27.09 -20.52 22.85
C TYR A 432 -25.94 -21.53 22.71
N PRO A 433 -24.69 -21.10 22.42
CA PRO A 433 -23.58 -22.02 22.22
C PRO A 433 -23.33 -22.88 23.48
N ILE A 434 -23.44 -24.20 23.32
CA ILE A 434 -23.42 -25.16 24.44
C ILE A 434 -22.16 -25.02 25.29
N GLU A 435 -20.98 -24.95 24.66
CA GLU A 435 -19.70 -24.85 25.37
C GLU A 435 -19.55 -23.53 26.14
N GLU A 436 -20.15 -22.45 25.66
CA GLU A 436 -20.21 -21.17 26.37
C GLU A 436 -21.15 -21.26 27.58
N GLY A 437 -22.30 -21.92 27.42
CA GLY A 437 -23.24 -22.18 28.52
C GLY A 437 -22.60 -23.04 29.62
N LYS A 438 -21.90 -24.12 29.26
CA LYS A 438 -21.15 -24.97 30.19
C LYS A 438 -20.08 -24.17 30.93
N TRP A 439 -19.31 -23.35 30.21
CA TRP A 439 -18.29 -22.50 30.81
C TRP A 439 -18.91 -21.51 31.81
N LEU A 440 -20.01 -20.84 31.47
CA LEU A 440 -20.70 -19.92 32.36
C LEU A 440 -21.17 -20.63 33.65
N ALA A 441 -21.87 -21.77 33.52
CA ALA A 441 -22.36 -22.53 34.66
C ALA A 441 -21.21 -22.96 35.60
N MET A 442 -20.16 -23.56 35.05
CA MET A 442 -19.03 -24.07 35.82
C MET A 442 -18.21 -22.96 36.46
N THR A 443 -17.98 -21.85 35.76
CA THR A 443 -17.19 -20.73 36.31
C THR A 443 -17.96 -19.91 37.34
N ALA A 444 -19.28 -19.81 37.23
CA ALA A 444 -20.12 -19.27 38.29
C ALA A 444 -20.12 -20.17 39.53
N TRP A 445 -20.31 -21.48 39.34
CA TRP A 445 -20.29 -22.46 40.43
C TRP A 445 -18.95 -22.44 41.18
N ASN A 446 -17.84 -22.47 40.46
CA ASN A 446 -16.50 -22.50 41.04
C ASN A 446 -16.16 -21.22 41.82
N ARG A 447 -16.78 -20.07 41.51
CA ARG A 447 -16.59 -18.84 42.30
C ARG A 447 -17.10 -18.99 43.74
N ALA A 448 -18.03 -19.90 44.02
CA ALA A 448 -18.48 -20.16 45.37
C ALA A 448 -17.41 -20.85 46.26
N ALA A 449 -16.37 -21.45 45.66
CA ALA A 449 -15.42 -22.27 46.39
C ALA A 449 -14.63 -21.49 47.46
N VAL A 450 -14.24 -20.24 47.18
CA VAL A 450 -13.52 -19.40 48.15
C VAL A 450 -14.46 -18.90 49.26
N PRO A 451 -15.61 -18.27 48.96
CA PRO A 451 -16.56 -17.85 50.00
C PRO A 451 -16.99 -18.98 50.93
N VAL A 452 -17.30 -20.16 50.40
CA VAL A 452 -17.71 -21.32 51.22
C VAL A 452 -16.58 -21.75 52.16
N ARG A 453 -15.33 -21.84 51.67
CA ARG A 453 -14.17 -22.18 52.53
C ARG A 453 -13.88 -21.13 53.60
N LEU A 454 -14.21 -19.86 53.34
CA LEU A 454 -14.06 -18.76 54.29
C LEU A 454 -15.28 -18.59 55.22
N GLY A 455 -16.28 -19.48 55.15
CA GLY A 455 -17.49 -19.40 55.96
C GLY A 455 -18.48 -18.31 55.53
N GLN A 456 -18.26 -17.65 54.39
CA GLN A 456 -19.18 -16.69 53.78
C GLN A 456 -20.28 -17.42 53.00
N ILE A 457 -21.09 -18.19 53.74
CA ILE A 457 -22.05 -19.13 53.17
C ILE A 457 -23.07 -18.43 52.26
N GLU A 458 -23.57 -17.25 52.63
CA GLU A 458 -24.56 -16.53 51.82
C GLU A 458 -24.00 -16.07 50.46
N VAL A 459 -22.73 -15.63 50.43
CA VAL A 459 -22.02 -15.30 49.18
C VAL A 459 -21.77 -16.56 48.35
N GLY A 460 -21.39 -17.66 49.00
CA GLY A 460 -21.25 -18.97 48.35
C GLY A 460 -22.55 -19.46 47.71
N LYS A 461 -23.67 -19.41 48.45
CA LYS A 461 -25.01 -19.77 47.98
C LYS A 461 -25.42 -18.91 46.78
N LYS A 462 -25.14 -17.60 46.80
CA LYS A 462 -25.41 -16.68 45.69
C LYS A 462 -24.74 -17.15 44.39
N TRP A 463 -23.45 -17.49 44.44
CA TRP A 463 -22.68 -17.99 43.29
C TRP A 463 -23.13 -19.38 42.82
N MET A 464 -23.36 -20.31 43.75
CA MET A 464 -23.87 -21.65 43.44
C MET A 464 -25.24 -21.59 42.77
N THR A 465 -26.13 -20.71 43.25
CA THR A 465 -27.50 -20.58 42.71
C THR A 465 -27.47 -20.12 41.26
N VAL A 466 -26.70 -19.08 40.92
CA VAL A 466 -26.62 -18.63 39.52
C VAL A 466 -25.93 -19.66 38.62
N GLY A 467 -24.94 -20.40 39.12
CA GLY A 467 -24.32 -21.51 38.39
C GLY A 467 -25.32 -22.62 38.04
N LEU A 468 -26.14 -23.03 39.01
CA LEU A 468 -27.20 -24.03 38.82
C LEU A 468 -28.31 -23.51 37.88
N ASP A 469 -28.73 -22.26 38.03
CA ASP A 469 -29.75 -21.61 37.18
C ASP A 469 -29.32 -21.64 35.70
N ILE A 470 -28.06 -21.32 35.42
CA ILE A 470 -27.49 -21.41 34.06
C ILE A 470 -27.42 -22.87 33.61
N ALA A 471 -26.90 -23.79 34.44
CA ALA A 471 -26.76 -25.20 34.10
C ALA A 471 -28.09 -25.80 33.63
N LYS A 472 -29.23 -25.44 34.27
CA LYS A 472 -30.57 -25.91 33.90
C LYS A 472 -30.91 -25.69 32.43
N HIS A 473 -30.41 -24.62 31.81
CA HIS A 473 -30.68 -24.23 30.42
C HIS A 473 -29.63 -24.74 29.41
N VAL A 474 -28.62 -25.49 29.85
CA VAL A 474 -27.55 -25.98 28.98
C VAL A 474 -27.72 -27.49 28.74
N PRO A 475 -27.84 -27.94 27.48
CA PRO A 475 -27.82 -29.35 27.13
C PRO A 475 -26.50 -30.04 27.52
N GLY A 476 -26.56 -31.26 28.04
CA GLY A 476 -25.39 -32.06 28.42
C GLY A 476 -24.82 -31.74 29.80
N MET A 477 -25.55 -31.01 30.64
CA MET A 477 -25.18 -30.67 32.01
C MET A 477 -25.94 -31.48 33.06
N GLU A 478 -26.73 -32.50 32.67
CA GLU A 478 -27.69 -33.22 33.54
C GLU A 478 -27.02 -33.82 34.78
N ALA A 479 -25.89 -34.53 34.60
CA ALA A 479 -25.14 -35.12 35.71
C ALA A 479 -24.58 -34.06 36.69
N TYR A 480 -24.22 -32.87 36.17
CA TYR A 480 -23.76 -31.76 37.02
C TYR A 480 -24.94 -31.11 37.75
N LYS A 481 -26.11 -30.97 37.11
CA LYS A 481 -27.31 -30.39 37.73
C LYS A 481 -27.71 -31.16 38.99
N GLU A 482 -27.76 -32.49 38.92
CA GLU A 482 -28.11 -33.34 40.07
C GLU A 482 -27.14 -33.14 41.24
N CYS A 483 -25.83 -33.16 40.97
CA CYS A 483 -24.80 -32.91 41.99
C CYS A 483 -24.87 -31.49 42.57
N MET A 484 -25.10 -30.49 41.72
CA MET A 484 -25.26 -29.09 42.14
C MET A 484 -26.50 -28.89 43.03
N GLU A 485 -27.61 -29.54 42.72
CA GLU A 485 -28.84 -29.49 43.53
C GLU A 485 -28.66 -30.16 44.89
N GLU A 486 -27.94 -31.29 44.96
CA GLU A 486 -27.60 -31.96 46.21
C GLU A 486 -26.75 -31.07 47.13
N VAL A 487 -25.67 -30.49 46.60
CA VAL A 487 -24.77 -29.62 47.37
C VAL A 487 -25.50 -28.38 47.90
N LEU A 488 -26.30 -27.71 47.06
CA LEU A 488 -27.12 -26.57 47.48
C LEU A 488 -28.20 -26.97 48.49
N GLY A 489 -28.76 -28.18 48.38
CA GLY A 489 -29.73 -28.72 49.32
C GLY A 489 -29.14 -28.98 50.71
N ASN A 490 -27.91 -29.49 50.77
CA ASN A 490 -27.19 -29.76 52.02
C ASN A 490 -26.79 -28.45 52.73
N LEU A 491 -26.33 -27.44 51.98
CA LEU A 491 -26.01 -26.10 52.52
C LEU A 491 -27.23 -25.35 53.08
N LYS A 492 -28.47 -25.74 52.72
CA LYS A 492 -29.71 -25.21 53.30
C LYS A 492 -30.15 -25.93 54.58
N LYS A 493 -29.59 -27.11 54.88
CA LYS A 493 -29.93 -27.91 56.06
C LYS A 493 -28.96 -27.71 57.23
N GLU A 494 -27.74 -27.24 56.95
CA GLU A 494 -26.67 -27.07 57.96
C GLU A 494 -26.61 -25.66 58.59
N PHE A 495 -27.56 -24.78 58.25
CA PHE A 495 -27.77 -23.45 58.82
C PHE A 495 -29.27 -23.15 58.86
#